data_AF-A0A537D8E2-F1
#
_entry.id   AF-A0A537D8E2-F1
#
_cell.length_a   1.000
_cell.length_b   1.000
_cell.length_c   1.000
_cell.angle_alpha   90.00
_cell.angle_beta   90.00
_cell.angle_gamma   90.00
#
_symmetry.space_group_name_H-M   'P 1'
#
loop_
_entity.id
_entity.type
_entity.pdbx_description
1 polymer ?
#
loop_
_entity_poly.entity_id
_entity_poly.type
_entity_poly.pdbx_seq_one_letter_code
_entity_poly.pdbx_strand_id
1 'polypeptide(L)' 'MARAHKAKSALRARDELTVSHHERLVEELRADPKLAAAYLNVAAKDGDARVYLAALRAVARISSRLAEGE' A
#
# COMPACT_ATOMS: atom_id res chain seq x y z
N MET A 1 -1.05 -4.83 -35.45
CA MET A 1 -1.71 -5.07 -34.15
C MET A 1 -0.77 -5.67 -33.06
N ALA A 2 0.55 -5.41 -33.09
CA ALA A 2 1.50 -6.00 -32.12
C ALA A 2 1.87 -5.11 -30.90
N ARG A 3 1.62 -3.79 -30.97
CA ARG A 3 1.99 -2.86 -29.89
C ARG A 3 1.06 -2.91 -28.66
N ALA A 4 -0.21 -3.32 -28.84
CA ALA A 4 -1.20 -3.31 -27.76
C ALA A 4 -0.98 -4.44 -26.72
N HIS A 5 -0.43 -5.59 -27.13
CA HIS A 5 -0.18 -6.71 -26.22
C HIS A 5 0.99 -6.45 -25.26
N LYS A 6 2.04 -5.74 -25.72
CA LYS A 6 3.22 -5.43 -24.91
C LYS A 6 2.95 -4.41 -23.79
N ALA A 7 2.02 -3.47 -24.04
CA ALA A 7 1.59 -2.50 -23.03
C ALA A 7 0.75 -3.14 -21.92
N LYS A 8 -0.13 -4.10 -22.26
CA LYS A 8 -0.95 -4.83 -21.27
C LYS A 8 -0.11 -5.75 -20.38
N SER A 9 0.92 -6.41 -20.92
CA SER A 9 1.82 -7.25 -20.11
C SER A 9 2.75 -6.42 -19.21
N ALA A 10 3.21 -5.26 -19.67
CA ALA A 10 3.95 -4.32 -18.80
C ALA A 10 3.06 -3.75 -17.69
N LEU A 11 1.77 -3.50 -17.95
CA LEU A 11 0.82 -3.09 -16.92
C LEU A 11 0.63 -4.19 -15.88
N ARG A 12 0.41 -5.45 -16.32
CA ARG A 12 0.26 -6.60 -15.41
C ARG A 12 1.50 -6.86 -14.56
N ALA A 13 2.70 -6.79 -15.14
CA ALA A 13 3.93 -6.95 -14.37
C ALA A 13 4.11 -5.83 -13.33
N ARG A 14 3.70 -4.59 -13.65
CA ARG A 14 3.69 -3.48 -12.68
C ARG A 14 2.63 -3.67 -11.61
N ASP A 15 1.45 -4.17 -11.96
CA ASP A 15 0.39 -4.51 -11.01
C ASP A 15 0.85 -5.64 -10.07
N GLU A 16 1.49 -6.69 -10.58
CA GLU A 16 2.05 -7.78 -9.77
C GLU A 16 3.15 -7.29 -8.82
N LEU A 17 4.06 -6.42 -9.29
CA LEU A 17 5.09 -5.80 -8.46
C LEU A 17 4.53 -4.85 -7.41
N THR A 18 3.46 -4.11 -7.72
CA THR A 18 2.81 -3.19 -6.78
C THR A 18 1.95 -3.94 -5.76
N VAL A 19 1.32 -5.05 -6.14
CA VAL A 19 0.65 -5.96 -5.21
C VAL A 19 1.67 -6.58 -4.25
N SER A 20 2.82 -7.07 -4.76
CA SER A 20 3.90 -7.58 -3.91
C SER A 20 4.45 -6.52 -2.95
N HIS A 21 4.60 -5.27 -3.42
CA HIS A 21 5.06 -4.19 -2.55
C HIS A 21 4.01 -3.79 -1.50
N HIS A 22 2.73 -3.78 -1.88
CA HIS A 22 1.64 -3.47 -0.95
C HIS A 22 1.47 -4.55 0.11
N GLU A 23 1.54 -5.83 -0.25
CA GLU A 23 1.48 -6.94 0.69
C GLU A 23 2.67 -6.93 1.66
N ARG A 24 3.89 -6.69 1.15
CA ARG A 24 5.07 -6.53 2.01
C ARG A 24 4.94 -5.34 2.96
N LEU A 25 4.49 -4.20 2.46
CA LEU A 25 4.23 -3.02 3.30
C LEU A 25 3.20 -3.34 4.39
N VAL A 26 2.14 -4.08 4.04
CA VAL A 26 1.12 -4.52 4.99
C VAL A 26 1.72 -5.41 6.08
N GLU A 27 2.57 -6.38 5.73
CA GLU A 27 3.24 -7.25 6.70
C GLU A 27 4.20 -6.46 7.62
N GLU A 28 4.98 -5.54 7.07
CA GLU A 28 5.90 -4.69 7.84
C GLU A 28 5.15 -3.76 8.81
N LEU A 29 4.06 -3.14 8.37
CA LEU A 29 3.23 -2.28 9.21
C LEU A 29 2.43 -3.07 10.26
N ARG A 30 2.15 -4.36 10.03
CA ARG A 30 1.60 -5.27 11.06
C ARG A 30 2.63 -5.63 12.11
N ALA A 31 3.85 -5.92 11.68
CA ALA A 31 4.92 -6.34 12.57
C ALA A 31 5.38 -5.19 13.49
N ASP A 32 5.33 -3.94 13.02
CA ASP A 32 5.74 -2.78 13.80
C ASP A 32 4.75 -1.59 13.74
N PRO A 33 3.97 -1.35 14.81
CA PRO A 33 3.06 -0.19 14.88
C PRO A 33 3.80 1.17 14.91
N LYS A 34 5.08 1.22 15.31
CA LYS A 34 5.88 2.46 15.23
C LYS A 34 6.21 2.80 13.78
N LEU A 35 6.43 1.79 12.94
CA LEU A 35 6.63 1.97 11.50
C LEU A 35 5.36 2.52 10.85
N ALA A 36 4.18 2.07 11.29
CA ALA A 36 2.90 2.63 10.84
C ALA A 36 2.75 4.12 11.17
N ALA A 37 3.13 4.52 12.38
CA ALA A 37 3.15 5.93 12.76
C ALA A 37 4.16 6.74 11.94
N ALA A 38 5.35 6.19 11.68
CA ALA A 38 6.37 6.84 10.84
C ALA A 38 5.88 7.02 9.40
N TYR A 39 5.23 6.01 8.82
CA TYR A 39 4.65 6.05 7.49
C TYR A 39 3.58 7.15 7.35
N LEU A 40 2.67 7.25 8.33
CA LEU A 40 1.68 8.33 8.38
C LEU A 40 2.31 9.72 8.54
N ASN A 41 3.37 9.83 9.35
CA ASN A 41 4.09 11.09 9.52
C ASN A 41 4.80 11.54 8.25
N VAL A 42 5.37 10.62 7.47
CA VAL A 42 5.95 10.93 6.15
C VAL A 42 4.85 11.37 5.19
N ALA A 43 3.73 10.65 5.13
CA ALA A 43 2.59 11.03 4.30
C ALA A 43 1.98 12.39 4.68
N ALA A 44 2.00 12.76 5.96
CA ALA A 44 1.55 14.07 6.43
C ALA A 44 2.51 15.20 6.00
N LYS A 45 3.82 14.91 5.93
CA LYS A 45 4.84 15.88 5.49
C LYS A 45 4.83 16.12 3.98
N ASP A 46 4.32 15.18 3.19
CA ASP A 46 4.17 15.32 1.73
C ASP A 46 3.22 16.48 1.36
N GLY A 47 2.32 16.87 2.28
CA GLY A 47 1.41 17.99 2.11
C GLY A 47 0.20 17.70 1.22
N ASP A 48 0.15 16.53 0.57
CA ASP A 48 -1.01 16.06 -0.17
C ASP A 48 -1.96 15.27 0.75
N ALA A 49 -3.13 15.86 1.02
CA ALA A 49 -4.18 15.25 1.83
C ALA A 49 -4.66 13.90 1.26
N ARG A 50 -4.57 13.67 -0.06
CA ARG A 50 -4.94 12.39 -0.68
C ARG A 50 -3.94 11.29 -0.33
N VAL A 51 -2.66 11.61 -0.31
CA VAL A 51 -1.58 10.68 0.08
C VAL A 51 -1.75 10.31 1.55
N TYR A 52 -2.00 11.30 2.41
CA TYR A 52 -2.28 11.05 3.83
C TYR A 52 -3.53 10.17 4.05
N LEU A 53 -4.65 10.46 3.37
CA LEU A 53 -5.86 9.65 3.47
C LEU A 53 -5.69 8.23 2.93
N ALA A 54 -4.91 8.06 1.85
CA ALA A 54 -4.57 6.74 1.32
C ALA A 54 -3.74 5.93 2.32
N ALA A 55 -2.73 6.56 2.94
CA ALA A 55 -1.91 5.94 3.99
C ALA A 55 -2.75 5.58 5.23
N LEU A 56 -3.64 6.48 5.67
CA LEU A 56 -4.54 6.24 6.79
C LEU A 56 -5.49 5.07 6.51
N ARG A 57 -6.06 4.99 5.31
CA ARG A 57 -6.90 3.85 4.89
C ARG A 57 -6.13 2.55 4.86
N ALA A 58 -4.87 2.57 4.41
CA ALA A 58 -4.03 1.37 4.42
C ALA A 58 -3.81 0.87 5.84
N VAL A 59 -3.39 1.75 6.77
CA VAL A 59 -3.19 1.40 8.19
C VAL A 59 -4.50 0.92 8.83
N ALA A 60 -5.63 1.60 8.61
CA ALA A 60 -6.93 1.20 9.17
C ALA A 60 -7.39 -0.18 8.67
N ARG A 61 -7.18 -0.50 7.38
CA ARG A 61 -7.50 -1.83 6.83
C ARG A 61 -6.66 -2.93 7.47
N ILE A 62 -5.40 -2.62 7.75
CA ILE A 62 -4.48 -3.53 8.42
C ILE A 62 -4.96 -3.81 9.85
N SER A 63 -5.27 -2.76 10.62
CA SER A 63 -5.74 -2.86 12.00
C SER A 63 -7.13 -3.51 12.12
N SER A 64 -8.06 -3.20 11.21
CA SER A 64 -9.41 -3.80 11.23
C SER A 64 -9.38 -5.30 10.94
N ARG A 65 -8.45 -5.77 10.10
CA ARG A 65 -8.28 -7.20 9.82
C ARG A 65 -7.61 -7.97 10.96
N LEU A 66 -7.05 -7.27 11.95
CA LEU A 66 -6.63 -7.87 13.22
C LEU A 66 -7.82 -8.02 14.19
N ALA A 67 -8.94 -7.31 13.98
CA ALA A 67 -10.12 -7.38 14.83
C ALA A 67 -11.16 -8.43 14.39
N GLU A 68 -11.04 -8.97 13.16
CA GLU A 68 -11.94 -10.02 12.63
C GLU A 68 -11.31 -11.42 12.62
N GLY A 69 -10.23 -11.62 13.36
CA GLY A 69 -9.50 -12.88 13.45
C GLY A 69 -9.20 -13.28 14.89
N GLU A 70 -10.26 -13.48 15.69
CA GLU A 70 -10.25 -14.33 16.90
C GLU A 70 -11.38 -15.36 16.81
#